data_AF-A0A2R6IIP5-F1
#
_entry.id   AF-A0A2R6IIP5-F1
#
_cell.length_a   1.000
_cell.length_b   1.000
_cell.length_c   1.000
_cell.angle_alpha   90.00
_cell.angle_beta   90.00
_cell.angle_gamma   90.00
#
_symmetry.space_group_name_H-M   'P 1'
#
loop_
_entity.id
_entity.type
_entity.pdbx_description
1 polymer ?
#
loop_
_entity_poly.entity_id
_entity_poly.type
_entity_poly.pdbx_seq_one_letter_code
_entity_poly.pdbx_strand_id
1 'polypeptide(L)'
;MDTVSHLAPAGHGVVYALVVALGGVAGALLLGLGLAAFLRRPSRSYLLVALALGALVGRAALAGGAAVGVVGAGTHHFGEHLLDVVMAGLVVAAVYFARAVRTEATS
;
A
#
# COMPACT_ATOMS: atom_id res chain seq x y z
N MET A 1 26.02 -17.58 -28.87
CA MET A 1 24.65 -17.22 -28.39
C MET A 1 24.82 -16.75 -26.96
N ASP A 2 25.33 -15.52 -26.76
CA ASP A 2 26.19 -15.21 -25.60
C ASP A 2 25.82 -13.94 -24.82
N THR A 3 24.58 -13.44 -24.81
CA THR A 3 24.35 -12.12 -24.17
C THR A 3 23.07 -11.95 -23.36
N VAL A 4 22.41 -13.05 -23.01
CA VAL A 4 21.21 -13.00 -22.13
C VAL A 4 21.36 -13.91 -20.91
N SER A 5 22.58 -13.95 -20.36
CA SER A 5 22.78 -14.17 -18.93
C SER A 5 22.12 -13.00 -18.20
N HIS A 6 20.79 -13.03 -18.10
CA HIS A 6 19.95 -12.03 -17.48
C HIS A 6 20.41 -11.84 -16.03
N LEU A 7 21.30 -10.86 -15.83
CA LEU A 7 21.24 -9.81 -14.82
C LEU A 7 20.37 -10.20 -13.61
N ALA A 8 20.79 -11.22 -12.87
CA ALA A 8 20.26 -11.46 -11.55
C ALA A 8 21.07 -10.56 -10.63
N PRO A 9 20.49 -9.51 -10.01
CA PRO A 9 21.16 -8.79 -8.94
C PRO A 9 21.11 -9.68 -7.70
N ALA A 10 21.91 -10.75 -7.71
CA ALA A 10 22.16 -11.60 -6.56
C ALA A 10 22.97 -10.78 -5.54
N GLY A 11 22.27 -9.98 -4.73
CA GLY A 11 22.91 -9.11 -3.75
C GLY A 11 21.98 -8.29 -2.86
N HIS A 12 20.70 -8.13 -3.24
CA HIS A 12 19.81 -7.21 -2.52
C HIS A 12 18.90 -7.88 -1.49
N GLY A 13 19.04 -9.17 -1.18
CA GLY A 13 18.09 -9.89 -0.32
C GLY A 13 17.87 -9.24 1.05
N VAL A 14 18.95 -8.82 1.73
CA VAL A 14 18.88 -8.12 3.02
C VAL A 14 18.30 -6.71 2.88
N VAL A 15 18.73 -5.96 1.87
CA VAL A 15 18.24 -4.60 1.60
C VAL A 15 16.75 -4.62 1.25
N TYR A 16 16.33 -5.56 0.42
CA TYR A 16 14.94 -5.79 0.06
C TYR A 16 14.10 -6.13 1.29
N ALA A 17 14.55 -7.08 2.12
CA ALA A 17 13.86 -7.43 3.36
C ALA A 17 13.73 -6.22 4.30
N LEU A 18 14.77 -5.39 4.43
CA LEU A 18 14.72 -4.16 5.21
C LEU A 18 13.71 -3.15 4.65
N VAL A 19 13.71 -2.91 3.34
CA VAL A 19 12.78 -1.97 2.69
C VAL A 19 11.34 -2.44 2.85
N VAL A 20 11.07 -3.74 2.65
CA VAL A 20 9.73 -4.33 2.84
C VAL A 20 9.30 -4.22 4.30
N ALA A 21 10.18 -4.51 5.25
CA ALA A 21 9.88 -4.40 6.68
C ALA A 21 9.60 -2.95 7.09
N LEU A 22 10.43 -2.00 6.66
CA LEU A 22 10.24 -0.56 6.90
C LEU A 22 8.92 -0.07 6.30
N GLY A 23 8.64 -0.45 5.05
CA GLY A 23 7.38 -0.13 4.39
C GLY A 23 6.17 -0.69 5.12
N GLY A 24 6.25 -1.95 5.57
CA GLY A 24 5.21 -2.61 6.36
C GLY A 24 4.96 -1.91 7.70
N VAL A 25 6.02 -1.60 8.45
CA VAL A 25 5.92 -0.90 9.75
C VAL A 25 5.36 0.50 9.57
N ALA A 26 5.89 1.29 8.62
CA ALA A 26 5.39 2.63 8.34
C ALA A 26 3.91 2.60 7.90
N GLY A 27 3.55 1.65 7.02
CA GLY A 27 2.17 1.43 6.60
C GLY A 27 1.24 1.09 7.76
N ALA A 28 1.66 0.20 8.66
CA ALA A 28 0.87 -0.19 9.83
C ALA A 28 0.66 0.98 10.81
N LEU A 29 1.71 1.78 11.06
CA LEU A 29 1.62 2.99 11.89
C LEU A 29 0.65 4.00 11.28
N LEU A 30 0.77 4.27 9.98
CA LEU A 30 -0.12 5.19 9.27
C LEU A 30 -1.56 4.67 9.28
N LEU A 31 -1.78 3.37 9.04
CA LEU A 31 -3.09 2.73 9.10
C LEU A 31 -3.72 2.91 10.49
N GLY A 32 -2.94 2.64 11.55
CA GLY A 32 -3.37 2.86 12.93
C GLY A 32 -3.75 4.33 13.19
N LEU A 33 -2.97 5.28 12.66
CA LEU A 33 -3.25 6.71 12.78
C LEU A 33 -4.53 7.11 12.01
N GLY A 34 -4.73 6.58 10.80
CA GLY A 34 -5.93 6.79 10.00
C GLY A 34 -7.18 6.23 10.65
N LEU A 35 -7.08 5.02 11.23
CA LEU A 35 -8.17 4.41 11.99
C LEU A 35 -8.47 5.20 13.27
N ALA A 36 -7.44 5.63 14.00
CA ALA A 36 -7.61 6.48 15.19
C ALA A 36 -8.26 7.83 14.85
N ALA A 37 -7.90 8.44 13.70
CA ALA A 37 -8.55 9.65 13.21
C ALA A 37 -10.02 9.41 12.85
N PHE A 38 -10.34 8.29 12.17
CA PHE A 38 -11.70 7.89 11.84
C PHE A 38 -12.56 7.68 13.10
N LEU A 39 -12.04 6.96 14.10
CA LEU A 39 -12.73 6.72 15.37
C LEU A 39 -12.95 8.01 16.18
N ARG A 40 -12.11 9.04 16.01
CA ARG A 40 -12.24 10.34 16.69
C ARG A 40 -13.16 11.33 15.98
N ARG A 41 -13.23 11.32 14.64
CA ARG A 41 -14.21 12.08 13.83
C ARG A 41 -14.59 11.25 12.61
N PRO A 42 -15.75 10.57 12.59
CA PRO A 42 -16.13 9.71 11.48
C PRO A 42 -16.47 10.55 10.24
N SER A 43 -15.47 10.82 9.41
CA SER A 43 -15.63 11.39 8.07
C SER A 43 -15.27 10.33 7.02
N ARG A 44 -16.00 10.31 5.90
CA ARG A 44 -15.75 9.36 4.79
C ARG A 44 -14.32 9.46 4.26
N SER A 45 -13.71 10.65 4.30
CA SER A 45 -12.33 10.87 3.86
C SER A 45 -11.32 10.13 4.75
N TYR A 46 -11.51 10.11 6.08
CA TYR A 46 -10.62 9.37 6.98
C TYR A 46 -10.68 7.85 6.78
N LEU A 47 -11.87 7.31 6.51
CA LEU A 47 -12.03 5.89 6.19
C LEU A 47 -11.28 5.53 4.90
N LEU A 48 -11.38 6.36 3.86
CA LEU A 48 -10.72 6.13 2.57
C LEU A 48 -9.20 6.18 2.69
N VAL A 49 -8.67 7.12 3.47
CA VAL A 49 -7.24 7.18 3.78
C VAL A 49 -6.79 5.94 4.57
N ALA A 50 -7.56 5.53 5.58
CA ALA A 50 -7.25 4.32 6.33
C ALA A 50 -7.24 3.08 5.42
N LEU A 51 -8.22 2.92 4.53
CA LEU A 51 -8.26 1.82 3.57
C LEU A 51 -7.08 1.87 2.59
N ALA A 52 -6.67 3.05 2.12
CA ALA A 52 -5.51 3.19 1.24
C ALA A 52 -4.21 2.72 1.92
N LEU A 53 -4.05 3.06 3.20
CA LEU A 53 -2.93 2.61 4.02
C LEU A 53 -3.01 1.11 4.31
N GLY A 54 -4.21 0.57 4.48
CA GLY A 54 -4.45 -0.87 4.57
C GLY A 54 -4.04 -1.62 3.30
N ALA A 55 -4.34 -1.06 2.12
CA ALA A 55 -3.87 -1.59 0.85
C ALA A 55 -2.33 -1.58 0.77
N LEU A 56 -1.66 -0.50 1.22
CA LEU A 56 -0.20 -0.46 1.28
C LEU A 56 0.39 -1.55 2.19
N VAL A 57 -0.21 -1.80 3.36
CA VAL A 57 0.19 -2.87 4.27
C VAL A 57 -0.02 -4.25 3.64
N GLY A 58 -1.17 -4.46 2.98
CA GLY A 58 -1.44 -5.70 2.24
C GLY A 58 -0.39 -5.97 1.16
N ARG A 59 0.14 -4.92 0.52
CA ARG A 59 1.19 -5.04 -0.49
C ARG A 59 2.48 -5.55 0.14
N ALA A 60 2.89 -4.94 1.25
CA ALA A 60 4.07 -5.38 2.00
C ALA A 60 3.93 -6.84 2.50
N ALA A 61 2.72 -7.26 2.87
CA ALA A 61 2.44 -8.63 3.26
C ALA A 61 2.57 -9.63 2.08
N LEU A 62 2.10 -9.26 0.88
CA LEU A 62 2.29 -10.09 -0.33
C LEU A 62 3.77 -10.20 -0.70
N ALA A 63 4.51 -9.09 -0.65
CA ALA A 63 5.95 -9.05 -0.91
C ALA A 63 6.74 -9.91 0.10
N GLY A 64 6.39 -9.82 1.39
CA GLY A 64 6.97 -10.65 2.46
C GLY A 64 6.62 -12.13 2.30
N GLY A 65 5.35 -12.45 2.00
CA GLY A 65 4.89 -13.81 1.74
C GLY A 65 5.57 -14.46 0.55
N ALA A 66 5.85 -13.70 -0.51
CA ALA A 66 6.65 -14.17 -1.65
C ALA A 66 8.10 -14.44 -1.24
N ALA A 67 8.70 -13.56 -0.42
CA ALA A 67 10.08 -13.72 0.05
C ALA A 67 10.30 -14.98 0.90
N VAL A 68 9.30 -15.40 1.68
CA VAL A 68 9.34 -16.65 2.48
C VAL A 68 8.75 -17.87 1.75
N GLY A 69 8.36 -17.73 0.47
CA GLY A 69 7.85 -18.83 -0.35
C GLY A 69 6.40 -19.25 -0.09
N VAL A 70 5.64 -18.48 0.70
CA VAL A 70 4.22 -18.74 1.00
C VAL A 70 3.31 -18.29 -0.14
N VAL A 71 3.70 -17.24 -0.89
CA VAL A 71 2.92 -16.69 -2.02
C VAL A 71 3.66 -16.95 -3.33
N GLY A 72 2.96 -17.57 -4.30
CA GLY A 72 3.52 -17.88 -5.61
C GLY A 72 3.86 -16.64 -6.45
N ALA A 73 4.74 -16.81 -7.44
CA ALA A 73 5.28 -15.73 -8.26
C ALA A 73 4.19 -14.92 -9.01
N GLY A 74 3.23 -15.60 -9.62
CA GLY A 74 2.13 -14.94 -10.33
C GLY A 74 1.15 -14.23 -9.39
N THR A 75 0.85 -14.85 -8.24
CA THR A 75 -0.12 -14.32 -7.28
C THR A 75 0.38 -13.06 -6.58
N HIS A 76 1.66 -13.01 -6.20
CA HIS A 76 2.21 -11.79 -5.58
C HIS A 76 2.24 -10.64 -6.58
N HIS A 77 2.71 -10.84 -7.83
CA HIS A 77 2.77 -9.77 -8.82
C HIS A 77 1.39 -9.20 -9.15
N PHE A 78 0.40 -10.07 -9.41
CA PHE A 78 -0.96 -9.62 -9.66
C PHE A 78 -1.56 -8.89 -8.45
N GLY A 79 -1.37 -9.45 -7.25
CA GLY A 79 -1.88 -8.86 -6.02
C GLY A 79 -1.27 -7.50 -5.72
N GLU A 80 0.04 -7.34 -5.95
CA GLU A 80 0.72 -6.05 -5.81
C GLU A 80 0.17 -5.01 -6.79
N HIS A 81 0.02 -5.35 -8.07
CA HIS A 81 -0.54 -4.42 -9.06
C HIS A 81 -1.99 -4.05 -8.76
N LEU A 82 -2.80 -5.00 -8.28
CA LEU A 82 -4.19 -4.73 -7.89
C LEU A 82 -4.26 -3.79 -6.70
N LEU A 83 -3.44 -4.02 -5.67
CA LEU A 83 -3.34 -3.14 -4.50
C LEU A 83 -2.86 -1.73 -4.86
N ASP A 84 -1.97 -1.64 -5.86
CA ASP A 84 -1.73 -0.49 -6.75
C ASP A 84 -2.95 0.39 -7.01
N VAL A 85 -3.81 -0.18 -7.82
CA VAL A 85 -4.98 0.49 -8.35
C VAL A 85 -5.95 0.83 -7.23
N VAL A 86 -6.13 -0.08 -6.26
CA VAL A 86 -7.01 0.14 -5.11
C VAL A 86 -6.50 1.29 -4.24
N MET A 87 -5.22 1.32 -3.89
CA MET A 87 -4.62 2.38 -3.08
C MET A 87 -4.76 3.74 -3.77
N ALA A 88 -4.39 3.82 -5.06
CA ALA A 88 -4.51 5.05 -5.83
C ALA A 88 -5.97 5.53 -5.92
N GLY A 89 -6.92 4.62 -6.20
CA GLY A 89 -8.35 4.94 -6.27
C GLY A 89 -8.91 5.45 -4.94
N LEU A 90 -8.52 4.84 -3.82
CA LEU A 90 -8.92 5.26 -2.48
C LEU A 90 -8.38 6.64 -2.13
N VAL A 91 -7.12 6.94 -2.48
CA VAL A 91 -6.53 8.28 -2.28
C VAL A 91 -7.28 9.33 -3.09
N VAL A 92 -7.56 9.07 -4.37
CA VAL A 92 -8.33 9.98 -5.23
C VAL A 92 -9.72 10.23 -4.65
N ALA A 93 -10.42 9.17 -4.22
CA ALA A 93 -11.73 9.29 -3.59
C ALA A 93 -11.65 10.11 -2.28
N ALA A 94 -10.63 9.89 -1.46
CA ALA A 94 -10.44 10.64 -0.22
C ALA A 94 -10.29 12.15 -0.46
N VAL A 95 -9.51 12.51 -1.49
CA VAL A 95 -9.31 13.91 -1.91
C VAL A 95 -10.60 14.50 -2.47
N TYR A 96 -11.33 13.76 -3.32
CA TYR A 96 -12.60 14.20 -3.88
C TYR A 96 -13.63 14.54 -2.79
N PHE A 97 -13.86 13.62 -1.85
CA PHE A 97 -14.80 13.85 -0.76
C PHE A 97 -14.36 14.98 0.18
N ALA A 98 -13.06 15.11 0.47
CA ALA A 98 -12.55 16.22 1.26
C ALA A 98 -12.77 17.58 0.58
N ARG A 99 -12.72 17.64 -0.76
CA ARG A 99 -13.00 18.86 -1.53
C ARG A 99 -14.49 19.17 -1.59
N ALA A 100 -15.33 18.18 -1.84
CA ALA A 100 -16.78 18.37 -1.91
C ALA A 100 -17.34 18.98 -0.62
N VAL A 101 -16.97 18.43 0.54
CA VAL A 101 -17.37 18.95 1.86
C VAL A 101 -16.92 20.40 2.08
N ARG A 102 -15.74 20.80 1.57
CA ARG A 102 -15.29 22.19 1.67
C ARG A 102 -16.09 23.14 0.78
N THR A 103 -16.46 22.71 -0.41
CA THR A 103 -17.25 23.54 -1.34
C THR A 103 -18.63 23.84 -0.76
N GLU A 104 -19.32 22.84 -0.20
CA GLU A 104 -20.61 23.01 0.48
C GLU A 104 -20.54 23.97 1.69
N ALA A 105 -19.41 24.02 2.38
CA ALA A 105 -19.22 24.93 3.53
C ALA A 105 -18.97 26.40 3.12
N THR A 106 -18.64 26.65 1.84
CA THR A 106 -18.32 28.00 1.31
C THR A 106 -19.40 28.60 0.41
N SER A 107 -20.45 27.84 0.09
CA SER A 107 -21.63 28.29 -0.68
C SER A 107 -22.73 28.81 0.22
#